data_AF-A0AAW0S3L9-F1
#
_entry.id   AF-A0AAW0S3L9-F1
#
_cell.length_a   1.000
_cell.length_b   1.000
_cell.length_c   1.000
_cell.angle_alpha   90.00
_cell.angle_beta   90.00
_cell.angle_gamma   90.00
#
_symmetry.space_group_name_H-M   'P 1'
#
loop_
_entity.id
_entity.type
_entity.pdbx_description
1 polymer ?
#
loop_
_entity_poly.entity_id
_entity_poly.type
_entity_poly.pdbx_seq_one_letter_code
_entity_poly.pdbx_strand_id
1 'polypeptide(L)' 'MPLPESLLLVHERSDHYSLQPARNMPLEEANREITEFLLGNALVYTKSQWLRAYPEPTDFDGTPR' A
#
# COMPACT_ATOMS: atom_id res chain seq x y z
N MET A 1 5.25 -4.99 11.66
CA MET A 1 3.95 -4.96 12.35
C MET A 1 2.96 -5.82 11.58
N PRO A 2 2.06 -6.56 12.24
CA PRO A 2 0.95 -7.22 11.55
C PRO A 2 -0.04 -6.19 10.99
N LEU A 3 -0.80 -6.59 9.96
CA LEU A 3 -1.91 -5.79 9.43
C LEU A 3 -3.01 -5.68 10.50
N PRO A 4 -3.64 -4.50 10.72
CA PRO A 4 -4.77 -4.36 11.63
C PRO A 4 -5.94 -5.26 11.21
N GLU A 5 -6.67 -5.85 12.17
CA GLU A 5 -7.80 -6.75 11.89
C GLU A 5 -8.95 -6.07 11.12
N SER A 6 -9.02 -4.74 11.15
CA SER A 6 -10.00 -3.94 10.44
C SER A 6 -9.66 -3.71 8.96
N LEU A 7 -8.46 -4.10 8.52
CA LEU A 7 -8.00 -4.00 7.15
C LEU A 7 -7.65 -5.39 6.60
N LEU A 8 -7.89 -5.59 5.30
CA LEU A 8 -7.41 -6.76 4.57
C LEU A 8 -6.53 -6.34 3.39
N LEU A 9 -5.55 -7.17 3.08
CA LEU A 9 -4.75 -7.04 1.87
C LEU A 9 -5.23 -8.10 0.88
N VAL A 10 -5.91 -7.68 -0.19
CA VAL A 10 -6.35 -8.56 -1.27
C VAL A 10 -5.25 -8.65 -2.30
N HIS A 11 -4.94 -9.87 -2.72
CA HIS A 11 -4.12 -10.12 -3.91
C HIS A 11 -5.05 -10.14 -5.13
N GLU A 12 -4.91 -9.15 -6.03
CA GLU A 12 -5.80 -9.04 -7.19
C GLU A 12 -5.24 -9.77 -8.41
N ARG A 13 -4.04 -9.37 -8.86
CA ARG A 13 -3.36 -9.97 -10.03
C ARG A 13 -1.88 -9.63 -10.04
N SER A 14 -1.02 -10.60 -10.36
CA SER A 14 0.43 -10.38 -10.45
C SER A 14 1.00 -9.79 -9.16
N ASP A 15 1.56 -8.58 -9.20
CA ASP A 15 2.07 -7.77 -8.09
C ASP A 15 1.07 -6.72 -7.58
N HIS A 16 -0.17 -6.75 -8.06
CA HIS A 16 -1.20 -5.81 -7.65
C HIS A 16 -1.90 -6.31 -6.39
N TYR A 17 -1.77 -5.53 -5.34
CA TYR A 17 -2.45 -5.74 -4.06
C TYR A 17 -3.32 -4.53 -3.76
N SER A 18 -4.48 -4.77 -3.17
CA SER A 18 -5.35 -3.70 -2.67
C SER A 18 -5.56 -3.82 -1.17
N LEU A 19 -5.37 -2.70 -0.49
CA LEU A 19 -5.65 -2.57 0.94
C LEU A 19 -7.09 -2.08 1.10
N GLN A 20 -7.92 -2.86 1.79
CA GLN A 20 -9.37 -2.65 1.86
C GLN A 20 -9.90 -2.82 3.29
N PRO A 21 -11.08 -2.26 3.61
CA PRO A 21 -11.77 -2.53 4.87
C PRO A 21 -12.17 -4.01 5.01
N ALA A 22 -11.86 -4.64 6.15
CA ALA A 22 -12.22 -6.04 6.44
C ALA A 22 -13.66 -6.22 6.96
N ARG A 23 -14.34 -5.10 7.21
CA ARG A 23 -15.71 -5.02 7.70
C ARG A 23 -16.39 -3.80 7.13
N ASN A 24 -17.71 -3.76 7.20
CA ASN A 24 -18.46 -2.55 6.93
C ASN A 24 -18.04 -1.43 7.91
N MET A 25 -17.68 -0.28 7.36
CA MET A 25 -17.32 0.93 8.11
C MET A 25 -17.60 2.19 7.27
N PRO A 26 -17.80 3.36 7.90
CA PRO A 26 -17.86 4.64 7.20
C PRO A 26 -16.58 4.92 6.40
N LEU A 27 -16.71 5.68 5.32
CA LEU A 27 -15.58 6.05 4.46
C LEU A 27 -14.52 6.84 5.24
N GLU A 28 -14.95 7.71 6.15
CA GLU A 28 -14.07 8.52 6.99
C GLU A 28 -13.23 7.67 7.95
N GLU A 29 -13.81 6.57 8.45
CA GLU A 29 -13.12 5.59 9.29
C GLU A 29 -12.10 4.79 8.49
N ALA A 30 -12.49 4.29 7.32
CA ALA A 30 -11.58 3.59 6.41
C ALA A 30 -10.38 4.46 6.02
N ASN A 31 -10.63 5.71 5.64
CA ASN A 31 -9.58 6.66 5.27
C ASN A 31 -8.59 6.91 6.43
N ARG A 32 -9.11 7.07 7.65
CA ARG A 32 -8.27 7.27 8.83
C ARG A 32 -7.41 6.04 9.10
N GLU A 33 -7.99 4.85 9.17
CA GLU A 33 -7.25 3.63 9.50
C GLU A 33 -6.18 3.29 8.45
N ILE A 34 -6.48 3.42 7.16
CA ILE A 34 -5.51 3.23 6.08
C ILE A 34 -4.38 4.25 6.20
N THR A 35 -4.71 5.52 6.45
CA THR A 35 -3.70 6.59 6.59
C THR A 35 -2.78 6.33 7.77
N GLU A 36 -3.33 6.00 8.94
CA GLU A 36 -2.54 5.69 10.14
C GLU A 36 -1.63 4.47 9.93
N PHE A 37 -2.14 3.42 9.30
CA PHE A 37 -1.34 2.24 8.96
C PHE A 37 -0.17 2.60 8.04
N LEU A 38 -0.42 3.37 6.98
CA LEU A 38 0.62 3.80 6.03
C LEU A 38 1.64 4.74 6.67
N LEU A 39 1.20 5.71 7.48
CA LEU A 39 2.12 6.62 8.18
C LEU A 39 3.06 5.89 9.15
N GLY A 40 2.59 4.80 9.77
CA GLY A 40 3.41 4.00 10.67
C GLY A 40 4.32 2.96 9.99
N ASN A 41 4.02 2.57 8.74
CA ASN A 41 4.64 1.39 8.11
C ASN A 41 5.17 1.63 6.68
N ALA A 42 4.96 2.80 6.09
CA ALA A 42 5.38 3.14 4.74
C ALA A 42 6.28 4.38 4.71
N LEU A 43 6.93 4.59 3.55
CA LEU A 43 7.73 5.78 3.30
C LEU A 43 6.94 6.76 2.43
N VAL A 44 6.71 7.95 2.96
CA VAL A 44 6.11 9.06 2.20
C VAL A 44 7.23 9.80 1.49
N TYR A 45 7.25 9.73 0.17
CA TYR A 45 8.22 10.42 -0.66
C TYR A 45 7.60 11.60 -1.40
N THR A 46 8.32 12.72 -1.45
CA THR A 46 8.16 13.70 -2.52
C THR A 46 8.62 13.10 -3.85
N LYS A 47 8.19 13.66 -4.98
CA LYS A 47 8.63 13.22 -6.32
C LYS A 47 10.16 13.14 -6.44
N SER A 48 10.88 14.14 -5.93
CA SER A 48 12.35 14.19 -6.00
C SER A 48 13.02 13.14 -5.11
N GLN A 49 12.44 12.80 -3.96
CA GLN A 49 12.93 11.71 -3.12
C GLN A 49 12.67 10.35 -3.77
N TRP A 50 11.48 10.17 -4.37
CA TRP A 50 11.14 8.95 -5.09
C TRP A 50 12.13 8.69 -6.24
N LEU A 51 12.33 9.67 -7.13
CA LEU A 51 13.27 9.55 -8.26
C LEU A 51 14.71 9.30 -7.83
N ARG A 52 15.10 9.74 -6.63
CA ARG A 52 16.43 9.47 -6.08
C ARG A 52 16.54 8.07 -5.49
N ALA A 53 15.50 7.59 -4.82
CA ALA A 53 15.46 6.26 -4.24
C ALA A 53 15.34 5.17 -5.32
N TYR A 54 14.64 5.46 -6.40
CA TYR A 54 14.38 4.56 -7.52
C TYR A 54 14.78 5.23 -8.85
N PRO A 55 16.09 5.32 -9.15
CA PRO A 55 16.58 6.06 -10.31
C PRO A 55 16.35 5.36 -11.64
N GLU A 56 16.21 4.03 -11.62
CA GLU A 56 15.98 3.18 -12.80
C GLU A 56 14.58 2.56 -12.73
N PRO A 57 13.92 2.31 -13.88
CA PRO A 57 12.68 1.56 -13.91
C PRO A 57 12.86 0.19 -13.24
N THR A 58 12.10 -0.04 -12.18
CA THR A 58 11.95 -1.38 -11.61
C THR A 58 10.87 -2.07 -12.42
N ASP A 59 11.18 -2.46 -13.66
CA ASP A 59 10.24 -3.21 -14.50
C ASP A 59 9.73 -4.42 -13.72
N PHE A 60 8.44 -4.43 -13.40
CA PHE A 60 7.71 -5.62 -12.98
C PHE A 60 6.79 -5.99 -14.13
N ASP A 61 7.31 -6.78 -15.05
CA ASP A 61 6.59 -7.29 -16.23
C ASP A 61 5.65 -8.48 -15.89
N GLY A 62 5.47 -8.78 -14.60
CA GLY A 62 4.65 -9.88 -14.11
C GLY A 62 5.29 -11.25 -14.29
N THR A 63 6.53 -11.33 -14.79
CA THR A 63 7.30 -12.57 -14.89
C THR A 63 8.21 -12.74 -13.67
N PRO A 64 8.15 -13.89 -12.96
CA PRO A 64 9.14 -14.18 -11.93
C PRO A 64 10.53 -14.29 -12.58
N ARG A 65 11.53 -13.59 -12.02
CA ARG A 65 12.94 -13.87 -12.30
C ARG A 65 13.44 -15.01 -11.42
#